data_AF-A0A7W1W9P4-F1
#
_entry.id   AF-A0A7W1W9P4-F1
#
_cell.length_a   1.000
_cell.length_b   1.000
_cell.length_c   1.000
_cell.angle_alpha   90.00
_cell.angle_beta   90.00
_cell.angle_gamma   90.00
#
_symmetry.space_group_name_H-M   'P 1'
#
loop_
_entity.id
_entity.type
_entity.pdbx_description
1 polymer ?
#
loop_
_entity_poly.entity_id
_entity_poly.type
_entity_poly.pdbx_seq_one_letter_code
_entity_poly.pdbx_strand_id
1 'polypeptide(L)'
;MNPNLDEPHQQLGKIYLHIGLLDEALTELRKSLELNPGNTMARYRIGIVLIHQGKYEEALRSLKSTPPDINPAIVGRDTVWLLISL
;
A
#
# COMPACT_ATOMS: atom_id res chain seq x y z
N MET A 1 -0.64 21.59 14.52
CA MET A 1 -0.53 20.25 13.89
C MET A 1 -1.95 19.72 13.76
N ASN A 2 -2.43 19.53 12.53
CA ASN A 2 -3.83 19.21 12.25
C ASN A 2 -4.03 17.68 12.31
N PRO A 3 -5.08 17.15 12.96
CA PRO A 3 -5.23 15.72 13.20
C PRO A 3 -5.54 14.96 11.90
N ASN A 4 -4.81 13.85 11.69
CA ASN A 4 -5.06 12.77 10.72
C ASN A 4 -5.66 13.15 9.35
N LEU A 5 -5.16 14.23 8.71
CA LEU A 5 -5.62 14.62 7.38
C LEU A 5 -5.26 13.60 6.29
N ASP A 6 -4.35 12.67 6.58
CA ASP A 6 -3.95 11.58 5.70
C ASP A 6 -5.01 10.48 5.57
N GLU A 7 -5.85 10.28 6.59
CA GLU A 7 -6.84 9.20 6.62
C GLU A 7 -7.95 9.37 5.57
N PRO A 8 -8.57 10.55 5.37
CA PRO A 8 -9.52 10.77 4.28
C PRO A 8 -8.94 10.42 2.89
N HIS A 9 -7.70 10.84 2.62
CA HIS A 9 -7.00 10.49 1.38
C HIS A 9 -6.77 8.98 1.26
N GLN A 10 -6.41 8.30 2.36
CA GLN A 10 -6.28 6.85 2.37
C GLN A 10 -7.61 6.14 2.09
N GLN A 11 -8.72 6.62 2.66
CA GLN A 11 -10.04 6.01 2.49
C GLN A 11 -10.58 6.26 1.07
N LEU A 12 -10.37 7.45 0.52
CA LEU A 12 -10.74 7.75 -0.85
C LEU A 12 -9.94 6.90 -1.85
N GLY A 13 -8.62 6.78 -1.63
CA GLY A 13 -7.77 5.89 -2.42
C GLY A 13 -8.21 4.41 -2.36
N LYS A 14 -8.67 3.94 -1.19
CA LYS A 14 -9.29 2.60 -1.06
C LYS A 14 -10.55 2.46 -1.91
N ILE A 15 -11.42 3.46 -1.91
CA ILE A 15 -12.67 3.44 -2.68
C ILE A 15 -12.34 3.40 -4.17
N TYR A 16 -11.45 4.27 -4.65
CA TYR A 16 -11.01 4.28 -6.05
C TYR A 16 -10.39 2.96 -6.48
N LEU A 17 -9.55 2.36 -5.64
CA LEU A 17 -9.02 1.01 -5.88
C LEU A 17 -10.14 -0.02 -6.05
N HIS A 18 -11.16 0.01 -5.19
CA HIS A 18 -12.26 -0.96 -5.25
C HIS A 18 -13.13 -0.82 -6.51
N ILE A 19 -13.28 0.40 -7.03
CA ILE A 19 -14.05 0.66 -8.27
C ILE A 19 -13.17 0.63 -9.54
N GLY A 20 -11.89 0.28 -9.43
CA GLY A 20 -10.98 0.11 -10.57
C GLY A 20 -10.37 1.40 -11.12
N LEU A 21 -10.56 2.54 -10.44
CA LEU A 21 -9.94 3.82 -10.79
C LEU A 21 -8.52 3.88 -10.21
N LEU A 22 -7.60 3.17 -10.85
CA LEU A 22 -6.28 2.88 -10.30
C LEU A 22 -5.38 4.12 -10.19
N ASP A 23 -5.45 5.06 -11.14
CA ASP A 23 -4.61 6.26 -11.13
C ASP A 23 -5.07 7.28 -10.09
N GLU A 24 -6.39 7.43 -9.93
CA GLU A 24 -7.00 8.22 -8.86
C GLU A 24 -6.70 7.61 -7.49
N ALA A 25 -6.77 6.28 -7.37
CA ALA A 25 -6.36 5.58 -6.16
C ALA A 25 -4.91 5.90 -5.81
N LEU A 26 -3.99 5.80 -6.77
CA LEU A 26 -2.57 6.08 -6.55
C LEU A 26 -2.34 7.54 -6.13
N THR A 27 -3.05 8.48 -6.75
CA THR A 27 -2.97 9.90 -6.45
C THR A 27 -3.35 10.19 -5.00
N GLU A 28 -4.49 9.67 -4.55
CA GLU A 28 -4.97 9.90 -3.18
C GLU A 28 -4.11 9.20 -2.13
N LEU A 29 -3.65 7.98 -2.42
CA LEU A 29 -2.75 7.27 -1.50
C LEU A 29 -1.38 7.95 -1.38
N ARG A 30 -0.87 8.58 -2.44
CA ARG A 30 0.37 9.38 -2.37
C ARG A 30 0.18 10.64 -1.53
N LYS A 31 -0.92 11.37 -1.68
CA LYS A 31 -1.25 12.50 -0.79
C LYS A 31 -1.33 12.08 0.67
N SER A 32 -1.91 10.91 0.94
CA SER A 32 -1.92 10.34 2.30
C SER A 32 -0.50 10.16 2.85
N LEU A 33 0.44 9.65 2.05
CA LEU A 33 1.84 9.51 2.44
C LEU A 33 2.61 10.83 2.51
N GLU A 34 2.25 11.83 1.71
CA GLU A 34 2.81 13.19 1.80
C GLU A 34 2.43 13.87 3.12
N LEU A 35 1.18 13.67 3.57
CA LEU A 35 0.67 14.19 4.84
C LEU A 35 1.19 13.39 6.04
N ASN A 36 1.29 12.06 5.90
CA ASN A 36 1.77 11.16 6.91
C ASN A 36 2.63 10.05 6.27
N PRO A 37 3.97 10.22 6.23
CA PRO A 37 4.87 9.19 5.69
C PRO A 37 4.80 7.85 6.42
N GLY A 38 4.27 7.84 7.66
CA GLY A 38 4.04 6.65 8.49
C GLY A 38 2.72 5.92 8.22
N ASN A 39 1.85 6.43 7.32
CA ASN A 39 0.58 5.77 7.00
C ASN A 39 0.83 4.47 6.22
N THR A 40 0.94 3.40 6.99
CA THR A 40 1.35 2.10 6.50
C THR A 40 0.24 1.44 5.67
N MET A 41 -1.02 1.76 5.95
CA MET A 41 -2.15 1.34 5.12
C MET A 41 -2.10 1.97 3.72
N ALA A 42 -1.75 3.26 3.63
CA ALA A 42 -1.64 3.93 2.33
C ALA A 42 -0.54 3.27 1.49
N ARG A 43 0.62 2.99 2.09
CA ARG A 43 1.74 2.29 1.43
C ARG A 43 1.38 0.87 0.98
N TYR A 44 0.67 0.12 1.83
CA TYR A 44 0.17 -1.21 1.47
C TYR A 44 -0.78 -1.14 0.26
N ARG A 45 -1.75 -0.21 0.29
CA ARG A 45 -2.70 -0.03 -0.81
C ARG A 45 -2.05 0.42 -2.11
N ILE A 46 -0.98 1.22 -2.07
CA ILE A 46 -0.18 1.54 -3.26
C ILE A 46 0.39 0.25 -3.87
N GLY A 47 0.92 -0.64 -3.03
CA GLY A 47 1.37 -1.96 -3.48
C GLY A 47 0.27 -2.75 -4.21
N ILE A 48 -0.96 -2.74 -3.68
CA ILE A 48 -2.11 -3.39 -4.32
C ILE A 48 -2.49 -2.71 -5.64
N VAL A 49 -2.56 -1.38 -5.67
CA VAL A 49 -2.81 -0.61 -6.92
C VAL A 49 -1.78 -0.97 -7.99
N LEU A 50 -0.49 -1.02 -7.63
CA LEU A 50 0.59 -1.37 -8.54
C LEU A 50 0.48 -2.80 -9.06
N ILE A 51 0.00 -3.76 -8.25
CA ILE A 51 -0.32 -5.12 -8.71
C ILE A 51 -1.42 -5.07 -9.78
N HIS A 52 -2.51 -4.33 -9.55
CA HIS A 52 -3.59 -4.20 -10.53
C HIS A 52 -3.15 -3.49 -11.82
N GLN A 53 -2.14 -2.62 -11.75
CA GLN A 53 -1.51 -1.99 -12.92
C GLN A 53 -0.44 -2.87 -13.61
N GLY A 54 -0.13 -4.06 -13.09
CA GLY A 54 0.93 -4.92 -13.62
C GLY A 54 2.36 -4.47 -13.31
N LYS A 55 2.55 -3.49 -12.41
CA LYS A 55 3.84 -2.93 -12.01
C LYS A 55 4.44 -3.69 -10.83
N TYR A 56 4.76 -4.97 -11.05
CA TYR A 56 5.09 -5.91 -9.97
C TYR A 56 6.36 -5.57 -9.19
N GLU A 57 7.40 -5.03 -9.83
CA GLU A 57 8.64 -4.66 -9.14
C GLU A 57 8.43 -3.50 -8.16
N GLU A 58 7.67 -2.48 -8.58
CA GLU A 58 7.31 -1.35 -7.73
C GLU A 58 6.40 -1.79 -6.59
N ALA A 59 5.43 -2.67 -6.88
CA ALA A 59 4.57 -3.24 -5.87
C ALA A 59 5.38 -3.97 -4.79
N LEU A 60 6.34 -4.80 -5.17
CA LEU A 60 7.18 -5.54 -4.24
C LEU A 60 7.98 -4.61 -3.33
N ARG A 61 8.53 -3.51 -3.86
CA ARG A 61 9.23 -2.49 -3.05
C ARG A 61 8.28 -1.83 -2.04
N SER A 62 7.08 -1.46 -2.46
CA SER A 62 6.08 -0.85 -1.57
C SER A 62 5.62 -1.82 -0.48
N LEU A 63 5.42 -3.09 -0.82
CA LEU A 63 4.93 -4.12 0.10
C LEU A 63 6.01 -4.61 1.08
N LYS A 64 7.27 -4.73 0.67
CA LYS A 64 8.40 -5.06 1.57
C LYS A 64 8.67 -4.00 2.63
N SER A 65 8.25 -2.76 2.39
CA SER A 65 8.38 -1.66 3.35
C SER A 65 7.14 -1.50 4.24
N THR A 66 6.25 -2.50 4.26
CA THR A 66 5.11 -2.58 5.20
C THR A 66 5.32 -3.71 6.22
N PRO A 67 4.90 -3.55 7.48
CA PRO A 67 4.87 -4.59 8.50
C PRO A 67 4.10 -5.84 8.05
N PRO A 68 4.54 -7.05 8.45
CA PRO A 68 3.93 -8.31 8.03
C PRO A 68 2.45 -8.47 8.39
N ASP A 69 2.02 -7.93 9.53
CA ASP A 69 0.63 -7.95 10.02
C ASP A 69 -0.36 -7.19 9.12
N ILE A 70 0.15 -6.26 8.31
CA ILE A 70 -0.62 -5.43 7.40
C ILE A 70 -0.69 -6.06 5.99
N ASN A 71 0.21 -6.99 5.68
CA ASN A 71 0.37 -7.56 4.35
C ASN A 71 0.12 -9.08 4.34
N PRO A 72 -1.16 -9.51 4.34
CA PRO A 72 -1.49 -10.93 4.35
C PRO A 72 -1.03 -11.70 3.10
N ALA A 73 -0.72 -11.00 2.00
CA ALA A 73 -0.24 -11.61 0.76
C ALA A 73 1.24 -11.99 0.80
N ILE A 74 2.08 -11.28 1.59
CA ILE A 74 3.49 -11.67 1.84
C ILE A 74 3.59 -12.69 2.97
N VAL A 75 2.56 -12.84 3.81
CA VAL A 75 2.52 -13.81 4.92
C VAL A 75 1.66 -15.03 4.56
N GLY A 76 1.88 -15.60 3.38
CA GLY A 76 1.67 -17.04 3.22
C GLY A 76 2.64 -17.75 4.17
N ARG A 77 2.24 -18.85 4.82
CA ARG A 77 3.08 -19.57 5.80
C ARG A 77 4.48 -19.95 5.28
N ASP A 78 4.66 -19.99 3.97
CA ASP A 78 5.90 -20.46 3.32
C ASP A 78 6.85 -19.31 2.89
N THR A 79 6.37 -18.08 2.74
CA THR A 79 7.16 -16.95 2.21
C THR A 79 8.06 -16.29 3.25
N VAL A 80 7.75 -16.46 4.55
CA VAL A 80 8.61 -16.01 5.66
C VAL A 80 9.97 -16.75 5.66
N TRP A 81 9.98 -18.02 5.28
CA TRP A 81 11.21 -18.83 5.22
C TRP A 81 12.11 -18.46 4.05
N LEU A 82 11.54 -18.07 2.91
CA LEU A 82 12.30 -17.74 1.70
C LEU A 82 13.04 -16.39 1.81
N LEU A 83 12.54 -15.45 2.61
CA LEU A 83 13.13 -14.11 2.78
C LEU A 83 14.16 -14.03 3.92
N ILE A 84 14.15 -14.99 4.85
CA ILE A 84 15.16 -15.08 5.93
C ILE A 84 16.39 -15.90 5.48
N SER A 85 16.28 -16.64 4.37
CA SER A 85 17.35 -17.50 3.81
C SER A 85 18.07 -16.93 2.58
N LEU A 86 17.80 -15.67 2.22
CA LEU A 86 18.48 -14.89 1.18
C LEU A 86 19.15 -13.66 1.80
#